data_AF-A0A962RXR0-F1
#
_entry.id   AF-A0A962RXR0-F1
#
_cell.length_a   1.000
_cell.length_b   1.000
_cell.length_c   1.000
_cell.angle_alpha   90.00
_cell.angle_beta   90.00
_cell.angle_gamma   90.00
#
_symmetry.space_group_name_H-M   'P 1'
#
loop_
_entity.id
_entity.type
_entity.pdbx_description
1 polymer ?
#
loop_
_entity_poly.entity_id
_entity_poly.type
_entity_poly.pdbx_seq_one_letter_code
_entity_poly.pdbx_strand_id
1 'polypeptide(L)'
;MTSVIRGVPAACLAALLCLGGCGTEDPAVAMRHGDYATSLPAYAERAAAGDVDAQNILGVHYYLGLGVPRDFARAAALFEQAALANHADAQRNLAIMYMNGYGVPQDNQRAYGWFFQSHSGGNLRARSYIKYLADNVTPNAGQKARLWVEEQIRAHLQGGAARAGDTPGS
;
A
#
# COMPACT_ATOMS: atom_id res chain seq x y z
N MET A 1 51.27 17.79 -19.32
CA MET A 1 50.94 18.26 -17.95
C MET A 1 49.89 17.33 -17.37
N THR A 2 50.35 16.25 -16.76
CA THR A 2 49.56 15.22 -16.10
C THR A 2 49.22 15.71 -14.69
N SER A 3 48.00 16.20 -14.49
CA SER A 3 47.51 16.54 -13.15
C SER A 3 46.56 15.44 -12.66
N VAL A 4 47.03 14.75 -11.63
CA VAL A 4 46.34 13.71 -10.87
C VAL A 4 45.34 14.38 -9.94
N ILE A 5 44.04 14.26 -10.23
CA ILE A 5 42.99 14.62 -9.26
C ILE A 5 42.68 13.37 -8.43
N ARG A 6 43.34 13.27 -7.28
CA ARG A 6 42.97 12.38 -6.17
C ARG A 6 41.81 13.03 -5.39
N GLY A 7 40.78 12.24 -5.08
CA GLY A 7 39.92 12.50 -3.92
C GLY A 7 38.48 12.96 -4.19
N VAL A 8 37.71 12.20 -4.99
CA VAL A 8 36.24 12.27 -4.91
C VAL A 8 35.76 11.00 -4.19
N PRO A 9 35.03 11.09 -3.06
CA PRO A 9 34.51 9.92 -2.36
C PRO A 9 33.54 9.15 -3.27
N ALA A 10 33.59 7.82 -3.20
CA ALA A 10 32.87 6.88 -4.08
C ALA A 10 31.33 7.05 -4.11
N ALA A 11 30.75 7.90 -3.26
CA ALA A 11 29.33 8.23 -3.26
C ALA A 11 28.90 9.25 -4.34
N CYS A 12 29.84 9.99 -4.96
CA CYS A 12 29.50 11.03 -5.94
C CYS A 12 29.52 10.57 -7.41
N LEU A 13 29.90 9.32 -7.69
CA LEU A 13 29.97 8.80 -9.07
C LEU A 13 28.64 8.24 -9.61
N ALA A 14 27.59 8.16 -8.79
CA ALA A 14 26.26 7.74 -9.24
C ALA A 14 25.47 8.84 -9.98
N ALA A 15 25.95 10.10 -9.99
CA ALA A 15 25.20 11.24 -10.53
C ALA A 15 25.52 11.62 -11.99
N LEU A 16 26.39 10.89 -12.69
CA LEU A 16 26.90 11.28 -14.02
C LEU A 16 26.63 10.28 -15.17
N LEU A 17 25.75 9.30 -14.97
CA LEU A 17 25.30 8.38 -16.04
C LEU A 17 23.82 8.51 -16.43
N CYS A 18 23.18 9.65 -16.18
CA CYS A 18 21.79 9.91 -16.59
C CYS A 18 21.66 10.87 -17.78
N LEU A 19 22.65 10.93 -18.68
CA LEU A 19 22.50 11.59 -19.98
C LEU A 19 22.17 10.55 -21.06
N GLY A 20 20.93 10.07 -21.03
CA GLY A 20 20.44 9.08 -21.99
C GLY A 20 19.02 8.64 -21.68
N GLY A 21 18.06 9.59 -21.69
CA GLY A 21 16.62 9.29 -21.74
C GLY A 21 16.09 8.41 -20.61
N CYS A 22 16.20 8.86 -19.36
CA CYS A 22 15.40 8.26 -18.29
C CYS A 22 13.95 8.70 -18.51
N GLY A 23 13.06 7.75 -18.79
CA GLY A 23 11.63 7.99 -18.99
C GLY A 23 11.03 8.66 -17.76
N THR A 24 10.91 9.99 -17.81
CA THR A 24 10.14 10.78 -16.85
C THR A 24 8.68 10.80 -17.27
N GLU A 25 8.13 9.65 -17.65
CA GLU A 25 6.68 9.52 -17.68
C GLU A 25 6.22 9.25 -16.26
N ASP A 26 5.34 10.13 -15.76
CA ASP A 26 4.62 9.93 -14.52
C ASP A 26 4.13 8.48 -14.48
N PRO A 27 4.39 7.69 -13.42
CA PRO A 27 3.91 6.31 -13.34
C PRO A 27 2.40 6.21 -13.59
N ALA A 28 1.61 7.23 -13.21
CA ALA A 28 0.19 7.33 -13.53
C ALA A 28 -0.11 7.51 -15.03
N VAL A 29 0.84 8.03 -15.81
CA VAL A 29 0.82 8.09 -17.28
C VAL A 29 1.28 6.77 -17.90
N ALA A 30 2.26 6.07 -17.32
CA ALA A 30 2.65 4.72 -17.75
C ALA A 30 1.48 3.71 -17.64
N MET A 31 0.62 3.87 -16.62
CA MET A 31 -0.63 3.11 -16.51
C MET A 31 -1.56 3.29 -17.73
N ARG A 32 -1.51 4.44 -18.40
CA ARG A 32 -2.35 4.75 -19.56
C ARG A 32 -1.89 4.00 -20.83
N HIS A 33 -0.65 3.52 -20.86
CA HIS A 33 -0.06 2.80 -22.00
C HIS A 33 0.02 1.28 -21.80
N GLY A 34 -0.39 0.75 -20.64
CA GLY A 34 -0.39 -0.70 -20.36
C GLY A 34 1.00 -1.29 -20.17
N ASP A 35 2.04 -0.46 -20.01
CA ASP A 35 3.39 -0.92 -19.70
C ASP A 35 3.61 -1.06 -18.19
N TYR A 36 3.01 -2.11 -17.66
CA TYR A 36 3.08 -2.45 -16.23
C TYR A 36 4.49 -2.86 -15.81
N ALA A 37 5.32 -3.36 -16.73
CA ALA A 37 6.64 -3.89 -16.42
C ALA A 37 7.67 -2.79 -16.15
N THR A 38 7.63 -1.70 -16.91
CA THR A 38 8.57 -0.58 -16.77
C THR A 38 8.25 0.33 -15.58
N SER A 39 6.98 0.41 -15.18
CA SER A 39 6.53 1.24 -14.04
C SER A 39 6.68 0.55 -12.68
N LEU A 40 6.80 -0.78 -12.64
CA LEU A 40 6.92 -1.57 -11.42
C LEU A 40 8.10 -1.18 -10.50
N PRO A 41 9.33 -0.99 -11.00
CA PRO A 41 10.45 -0.57 -10.16
C PRO A 41 10.21 0.79 -9.48
N ALA A 42 9.64 1.76 -10.21
CA ALA A 42 9.33 3.08 -9.67
C ALA A 42 8.25 3.01 -8.56
N TYR A 43 7.22 2.19 -8.74
CA TYR A 43 6.22 1.95 -7.69
C TYR A 43 6.81 1.19 -6.50
N ALA A 44 7.72 0.24 -6.72
CA ALA A 44 8.40 -0.47 -5.63
C ALA A 44 9.28 0.47 -4.79
N GLU A 45 10.03 1.36 -5.43
CA GLU A 45 10.84 2.38 -4.75
C GLU A 45 9.95 3.33 -3.92
N ARG A 46 8.89 3.88 -4.52
CA ARG A 46 7.94 4.76 -3.84
C ARG A 46 7.24 4.05 -2.68
N ALA A 47 6.79 2.81 -2.89
CA ALA A 47 6.14 2.02 -1.84
C ALA A 47 7.08 1.76 -0.65
N ALA A 48 8.36 1.48 -0.92
CA ALA A 48 9.40 1.32 0.09
C ALA A 48 9.71 2.63 0.83
N ALA A 49 9.56 3.78 0.17
CA ALA A 49 9.64 5.11 0.78
C ALA A 49 8.40 5.51 1.60
N GLY A 50 7.37 4.65 1.66
CA GLY A 50 6.15 4.90 2.43
C GLY A 50 5.04 5.61 1.66
N ASP A 51 5.16 5.72 0.33
CA ASP A 51 4.09 6.25 -0.52
C ASP A 51 2.90 5.29 -0.53
N VAL A 52 1.80 5.74 0.07
CA VAL A 52 0.57 4.97 0.28
C VAL A 52 -0.14 4.63 -1.02
N ASP A 53 -0.12 5.55 -2.00
CA ASP A 53 -0.71 5.32 -3.32
C ASP A 53 0.10 4.26 -4.07
N ALA A 54 1.43 4.35 -4.01
CA ALA A 54 2.33 3.39 -4.62
C ALA A 54 2.19 1.99 -3.99
N GLN A 55 2.02 1.89 -2.67
CA GLN A 55 1.73 0.63 -1.98
C GLN A 55 0.44 -0.01 -2.50
N ASN A 56 -0.64 0.76 -2.62
CA ASN A 56 -1.90 0.27 -3.16
C ASN A 56 -1.75 -0.18 -4.62
N ILE A 57 -1.09 0.62 -5.46
CA ILE A 57 -0.86 0.28 -6.86
C ILE A 57 -0.04 -1.01 -6.98
N LEU A 58 1.09 -1.10 -6.29
CA LEU A 58 1.95 -2.28 -6.31
C LEU A 58 1.20 -3.53 -5.81
N GLY A 59 0.34 -3.38 -4.81
CA GLY A 59 -0.56 -4.43 -4.35
C GLY A 59 -1.49 -4.93 -5.47
N VAL A 60 -2.05 -4.03 -6.29
CA VAL A 60 -2.87 -4.39 -7.46
C VAL A 60 -2.05 -5.15 -8.50
N HIS A 61 -0.80 -4.77 -8.75
CA HIS A 61 0.09 -5.50 -9.67
C HIS A 61 0.30 -6.95 -9.20
N TYR A 62 0.59 -7.17 -7.92
CA TYR A 62 0.73 -8.52 -7.36
C TYR A 62 -0.59 -9.29 -7.32
N TYR A 63 -1.73 -8.62 -7.08
CA TYR A 63 -3.04 -9.25 -7.05
C TYR A 63 -3.48 -9.77 -8.43
N LEU A 64 -3.28 -8.96 -9.48
CA LEU A 64 -3.69 -9.30 -10.84
C LEU A 64 -2.63 -10.11 -11.59
N GLY A 65 -1.35 -9.96 -11.21
CA GLY A 65 -0.19 -10.50 -11.93
C GLY A 65 0.23 -9.62 -13.11
N LEU A 66 0.21 -8.28 -12.94
CA LEU A 66 0.53 -7.32 -13.99
C LEU A 66 2.03 -7.00 -13.98
N GLY A 67 2.79 -7.56 -14.92
CA GLY A 67 4.24 -7.36 -15.00
C GLY A 67 5.05 -8.09 -13.92
N VAL A 68 4.39 -8.70 -12.92
CA VAL A 68 4.96 -9.60 -11.91
C VAL A 68 4.13 -10.88 -11.80
N PRO A 69 4.71 -12.01 -11.35
CA PRO A 69 3.94 -13.17 -10.96
C PRO A 69 2.91 -12.82 -9.89
N ARG A 70 1.73 -13.43 -9.98
CA ARG A 70 0.67 -13.22 -9.00
C ARG A 70 1.10 -13.72 -7.63
N ASP A 71 1.00 -12.87 -6.63
CA ASP A 71 1.35 -13.18 -5.24
C ASP A 71 0.35 -12.49 -4.31
N PHE A 72 -0.66 -13.25 -3.88
CA PHE A 72 -1.71 -12.72 -3.01
C PHE A 72 -1.21 -12.34 -1.62
N ALA A 73 -0.19 -13.03 -1.10
CA ALA A 73 0.35 -12.73 0.22
C ALA A 73 1.07 -11.37 0.22
N ARG A 74 1.88 -11.10 -0.81
CA ARG A 74 2.49 -9.77 -1.00
C ARG A 74 1.46 -8.69 -1.26
N ALA A 75 0.44 -8.97 -2.08
CA ALA A 75 -0.63 -8.02 -2.33
C ALA A 75 -1.36 -7.65 -1.04
N ALA A 76 -1.72 -8.63 -0.22
CA ALA A 76 -2.38 -8.41 1.07
C ALA A 76 -1.52 -7.57 2.02
N ALA A 77 -0.22 -7.85 2.12
CA ALA A 77 0.70 -7.08 2.97
C ALA A 77 0.81 -5.60 2.53
N LEU A 78 0.89 -5.34 1.22
CA LEU A 78 0.94 -3.98 0.67
C LEU A 78 -0.39 -3.24 0.88
N PHE A 79 -1.53 -3.91 0.66
CA PHE A 79 -2.84 -3.33 0.96
C PHE A 79 -3.03 -3.07 2.45
N GLU A 80 -2.52 -3.92 3.33
CA GLU A 80 -2.56 -3.72 4.77
C GLU A 80 -1.79 -2.47 5.20
N GLN A 81 -0.57 -2.29 4.71
CA GLN A 81 0.22 -1.08 4.98
C GLN A 81 -0.54 0.20 4.55
N ALA A 82 -1.06 0.21 3.32
CA ALA A 82 -1.81 1.37 2.82
C ALA A 82 -3.15 1.55 3.54
N ALA A 83 -3.84 0.47 3.91
CA ALA A 83 -5.10 0.51 4.63
C ALA A 83 -4.94 1.07 6.05
N LEU A 84 -3.85 0.73 6.72
CA LEU A 84 -3.47 1.26 8.03
C LEU A 84 -3.09 2.74 7.96
N ALA A 85 -2.53 3.20 6.84
CA ALA A 85 -2.34 4.62 6.53
C ALA A 85 -3.65 5.35 6.12
N ASN A 86 -4.81 4.72 6.35
CA ASN A 86 -6.14 5.23 6.10
C ASN A 86 -6.51 5.43 4.62
N HIS A 87 -5.90 4.67 3.71
CA HIS A 87 -6.21 4.74 2.28
C HIS A 87 -7.48 3.95 1.91
N ALA A 88 -8.52 4.67 1.48
CA ALA A 88 -9.85 4.09 1.31
C ALA A 88 -9.91 2.97 0.25
N ASP A 89 -9.19 3.09 -0.89
CA ASP A 89 -9.17 2.02 -1.90
C ASP A 89 -8.37 0.80 -1.44
N ALA A 90 -7.32 1.00 -0.64
CA ALA A 90 -6.54 -0.11 -0.09
C ALA A 90 -7.34 -0.89 0.95
N GLN A 91 -8.08 -0.18 1.80
CA GLN A 91 -9.03 -0.79 2.75
C GLN A 91 -10.07 -1.65 2.03
N ARG A 92 -10.63 -1.18 0.90
CA ARG A 92 -11.54 -1.98 0.07
C ARG A 92 -10.85 -3.21 -0.48
N ASN A 93 -9.65 -3.07 -1.02
CA ASN A 93 -8.92 -4.17 -1.66
C ASN A 93 -8.53 -5.24 -0.61
N LEU A 94 -8.08 -4.83 0.58
CA LEU A 94 -7.82 -5.71 1.71
C LEU A 94 -9.09 -6.43 2.18
N ALA A 95 -10.22 -5.72 2.25
CA ALA A 95 -11.51 -6.32 2.59
C ALA A 95 -11.91 -7.43 1.60
N ILE A 96 -11.65 -7.23 0.30
CA ILE A 96 -11.87 -8.25 -0.74
C ILE A 96 -10.93 -9.45 -0.53
N MET A 97 -9.68 -9.23 -0.11
CA MET A 97 -8.74 -10.32 0.19
C MET A 97 -9.27 -11.18 1.35
N TYR A 98 -9.73 -10.56 2.43
CA TYR A 98 -10.34 -11.26 3.57
C TYR A 98 -11.66 -11.96 3.20
N MET A 99 -12.50 -11.36 2.36
CA MET A 99 -13.77 -11.96 1.95
C MET A 99 -13.57 -13.24 1.14
N ASN A 100 -12.53 -13.30 0.30
CA ASN A 100 -12.25 -14.42 -0.59
C ASN A 100 -11.15 -15.37 -0.09
N GLY A 101 -10.43 -15.01 0.96
CA GLY A 101 -9.29 -15.79 1.46
C GLY A 101 -8.04 -15.73 0.57
N TYR A 102 -7.81 -14.62 -0.13
CA TYR A 102 -6.65 -14.47 -1.01
C TYR A 102 -5.45 -13.93 -0.25
N GLY A 103 -4.44 -14.79 -0.05
CA GLY A 103 -3.20 -14.41 0.66
C GLY A 103 -3.36 -14.22 2.16
N VAL A 104 -4.59 -14.21 2.65
CA VAL A 104 -5.00 -14.17 4.06
C VAL A 104 -6.09 -15.21 4.29
N PRO A 105 -6.26 -15.72 5.52
CA PRO A 105 -7.41 -16.57 5.85
C PRO A 105 -8.73 -15.84 5.57
N GLN A 106 -9.72 -16.57 5.05
CA GLN A 106 -11.04 -16.00 4.80
C GLN A 106 -11.69 -15.57 6.12
N ASP A 107 -12.11 -14.31 6.20
CA ASP A 107 -12.76 -13.74 7.38
C ASP A 107 -13.74 -12.63 6.96
N ASN A 108 -15.02 -13.00 6.89
CA ASN A 108 -16.09 -12.08 6.53
C ASN A 108 -16.32 -10.97 7.57
N GLN A 109 -15.99 -11.21 8.85
CA GLN A 109 -16.12 -10.20 9.89
C GLN A 109 -15.06 -9.11 9.70
N ARG A 110 -13.79 -9.49 9.52
CA ARG A 110 -12.72 -8.54 9.21
C ARG A 110 -12.96 -7.81 7.90
N ALA A 111 -13.42 -8.52 6.86
CA ALA A 111 -13.80 -7.91 5.59
C ALA A 111 -14.87 -6.83 5.78
N TYR A 112 -15.91 -7.12 6.58
CA TYR A 112 -16.96 -6.15 6.92
C TYR A 112 -16.39 -4.91 7.58
N GLY A 113 -15.52 -5.06 8.59
CA GLY A 113 -14.85 -3.93 9.27
C GLY A 113 -14.08 -3.03 8.30
N TRP A 114 -13.27 -3.63 7.43
CA TRP A 114 -12.47 -2.89 6.44
C TRP A 114 -13.33 -2.22 5.36
N PHE A 115 -14.38 -2.87 4.88
CA PHE A 115 -15.33 -2.24 3.94
C PHE A 115 -16.03 -1.03 4.58
N PHE A 116 -16.41 -1.11 5.86
CA PHE A 116 -16.99 0.03 6.57
C PHE A 116 -16.03 1.19 6.65
N GLN A 117 -14.78 0.93 7.03
CA GLN A 117 -13.77 2.00 7.12
C GLN A 117 -13.53 2.63 5.75
N SER A 118 -13.42 1.81 4.70
CA SER A 118 -13.29 2.27 3.31
C SER A 118 -14.46 3.16 2.89
N HIS A 119 -15.69 2.76 3.24
CA HIS A 119 -16.89 3.54 2.96
C HIS A 119 -16.90 4.88 3.70
N SER A 120 -16.55 4.88 4.99
CA SER A 120 -16.40 6.10 5.80
C SER A 120 -15.33 7.04 5.25
N GLY A 121 -14.27 6.49 4.64
CA GLY A 121 -13.23 7.23 3.93
C GLY A 121 -13.63 7.74 2.53
N GLY A 122 -14.89 7.59 2.11
CA GLY A 122 -15.41 8.11 0.85
C GLY A 122 -15.54 7.07 -0.28
N ASN A 123 -15.16 5.82 -0.07
CA ASN A 123 -15.29 4.78 -1.09
C ASN A 123 -16.73 4.26 -1.19
N LEU A 124 -17.50 4.81 -2.13
CA LEU A 124 -18.90 4.41 -2.33
C LEU A 124 -19.04 2.97 -2.89
N ARG A 125 -17.99 2.41 -3.50
CA ARG A 125 -18.01 1.03 -4.02
C ARG A 125 -18.04 0.00 -2.89
N ALA A 126 -17.61 0.36 -1.68
CA ALA A 126 -17.66 -0.53 -0.52
C ALA A 126 -19.10 -0.78 -0.01
N ARG A 127 -20.05 0.11 -0.33
CA ARG A 127 -21.44 0.03 0.16
C ARG A 127 -22.16 -1.26 -0.26
N SER A 128 -21.95 -1.75 -1.48
CA SER A 128 -22.58 -2.99 -1.94
C SER A 128 -22.05 -4.21 -1.17
N TYR A 129 -20.75 -4.26 -0.91
CA TYR A 129 -20.13 -5.34 -0.14
C TYR A 129 -20.57 -5.32 1.33
N ILE A 130 -20.69 -4.13 1.93
CA ILE A 130 -21.27 -3.96 3.26
C ILE A 130 -22.65 -4.60 3.34
N LYS A 131 -23.52 -4.27 2.38
CA LYS A 131 -24.88 -4.82 2.33
C LYS A 131 -24.86 -6.33 2.17
N TYR A 132 -24.03 -6.85 1.27
CA TYR A 132 -23.88 -8.29 1.04
C TYR A 132 -23.40 -9.05 2.29
N LEU A 133 -22.48 -8.48 3.05
CA LEU A 133 -21.95 -9.10 4.27
C LEU A 133 -22.86 -8.89 5.48
N ALA A 134 -23.66 -7.83 5.52
CA ALA A 134 -24.58 -7.55 6.63
C ALA A 134 -25.61 -8.67 6.86
N ASP A 135 -26.03 -9.36 5.80
CA ASP A 135 -26.95 -10.49 5.90
C ASP A 135 -26.30 -11.73 6.55
N ASN A 136 -24.96 -11.83 6.51
CA ASN A 136 -24.18 -12.96 7.00
C ASN A 136 -23.41 -12.66 8.30
N VAL A 137 -23.32 -11.39 8.70
CA VAL A 137 -22.58 -10.93 9.87
C VAL A 137 -23.57 -10.37 10.88
N THR A 138 -23.59 -10.95 12.09
CA THR A 138 -24.45 -10.43 13.16
C THR A 138 -24.09 -8.98 13.50
N PRO A 139 -25.06 -8.13 13.92
CA PRO A 139 -24.78 -6.74 14.27
C PRO A 139 -23.65 -6.56 15.30
N ASN A 140 -23.58 -7.46 16.29
CA ASN A 140 -22.53 -7.49 17.31
C ASN A 140 -21.15 -7.81 16.70
N ALA A 141 -21.06 -8.83 15.84
CA ALA A 141 -19.82 -9.16 15.15
C ALA A 141 -19.35 -8.02 14.24
N GLY A 142 -20.29 -7.38 13.51
CA GLY A 142 -19.99 -6.22 12.68
C GLY A 142 -19.52 -5.00 13.47
N GLN A 143 -20.02 -4.80 14.70
CA GLN A 143 -19.51 -3.77 15.60
C GLN A 143 -18.09 -4.09 16.09
N LYS A 144 -17.83 -5.32 16.52
CA LYS A 144 -16.50 -5.75 16.95
C LYS A 144 -15.47 -5.61 15.83
N ALA A 145 -15.83 -5.99 14.61
CA ALA A 145 -14.97 -5.86 13.44
C ALA A 145 -14.57 -4.40 13.16
N ARG A 146 -15.52 -3.46 13.27
CA ARG A 146 -15.24 -2.03 13.09
C ARG A 146 -14.28 -1.50 14.14
N LEU A 147 -14.54 -1.81 15.42
CA LEU A 147 -13.66 -1.41 16.52
C LEU A 147 -12.25 -1.99 16.37
N TRP A 148 -12.15 -3.25 15.94
CA TRP A 148 -10.87 -3.89 15.67
C TRP A 148 -10.09 -3.14 14.57
N VAL A 149 -10.74 -2.77 13.45
CA VAL A 149 -10.09 -2.00 12.38
C VAL A 149 -9.64 -0.63 12.87
N GLU A 150 -10.48 0.10 13.61
CA GLU A 150 -10.14 1.41 14.17
C GLU A 150 -8.93 1.32 15.12
N GLU A 151 -8.86 0.27 15.93
CA GLU A 151 -7.74 0.00 16.82
C GLU A 151 -6.45 -0.26 16.04
N GLN A 152 -6.49 -1.05 14.96
CA GLN A 152 -5.32 -1.31 14.12
C GLN A 152 -4.79 -0.01 13.49
N ILE A 153 -5.68 0.82 12.93
CA ILE A 153 -5.31 2.11 12.35
C ILE A 153 -4.72 3.03 13.43
N ARG A 154 -5.36 3.13 14.59
CA ARG A 154 -4.86 3.94 15.71
C ARG A 154 -3.48 3.47 16.16
N ALA A 155 -3.28 2.17 16.33
CA ALA A 155 -2.01 1.59 16.76
C ALA A 155 -0.90 1.87 15.73
N HIS A 156 -1.20 1.78 14.43
CA HIS A 156 -0.25 2.13 13.37
C HIS A 156 0.19 3.60 13.45
N LEU A 157 -0.76 4.52 13.64
CA LEU A 157 -0.47 5.95 13.78
C LEU A 157 0.32 6.28 15.05
N GLN A 158 0.00 5.63 16.18
CA GLN A 158 0.71 5.82 17.45
C GLN A 158 2.12 5.20 17.44
N GLY A 159 2.30 4.05 16.78
CA GLY A 159 3.60 3.42 16.59
C GLY A 159 4.57 4.26 15.74
N GLY A 160 4.03 5.08 14.83
CA GLY A 160 4.78 6.12 14.12
C GLY A 160 5.16 7.30 15.01
N ALA A 161 4.26 7.73 15.91
CA ALA A 161 4.48 8.85 16.82
C ALA A 161 5.46 8.55 17.96
N ALA A 162 5.47 7.31 18.48
CA ALA A 162 6.38 6.90 19.55
C ALA A 162 7.87 6.92 19.16
N ARG A 163 8.20 6.91 17.86
CA ARG A 163 9.59 7.03 17.38
C ARG A 163 10.08 8.48 17.20
N ALA A 164 9.19 9.47 17.32
CA ALA A 164 9.53 10.88 17.16
C ALA A 164 9.67 11.64 18.50
N GLY A 165 9.39 11.00 19.63
CA GLY A 165 9.39 11.62 20.97
C GLY A 165 10.59 11.29 21.86
N ASP A 166 11.42 10.30 21.52
CA ASP A 166 12.56 9.90 22.35
C ASP A 166 13.87 10.51 21.84
N THR A 167 14.05 11.81 22.08
CA THR A 167 15.40 12.33 22.35
C THR A 167 15.54 12.45 23.87
N PRO A 168 16.27 11.55 24.56
CA PRO A 168 16.74 11.83 25.90
C PRO A 168 17.93 12.78 25.77
N GLY A 169 17.71 14.06 26.03
CA GLY A 169 18.73 15.10 25.93
C GLY A 169 18.48 16.19 26.96
N SER A 170 18.78 15.84 28.22
CA SER A 170 19.14 16.78 29.29
C SER A 170 20.44 17.52 28.96
#